data_AF-A0A6G0IWT7-F1
#
_entry.id   AF-A0A6G0IWT7-F1
#
_cell.length_a   1.000
_cell.length_b   1.000
_cell.length_c   1.000
_cell.angle_alpha   90.00
_cell.angle_beta   90.00
_cell.angle_gamma   90.00
#
_symmetry.space_group_name_H-M   'P 1'
#
loop_
_entity.id
_entity.type
_entity.pdbx_description
1 polymer ?
#
loop_
_entity_poly.entity_id
_entity_poly.type
_entity_poly.pdbx_seq_one_letter_code
_entity_poly.pdbx_strand_id
1 'polypeptide(L)'
;MPSHLLQLSNTSVWNSVQSAVIKVFQGGALQSNELYTLNESIRWLLKTEMGSFITDYFQNQLLTRGLSDVLDQVLLHSGDEQLVVLADMWDRFFTEILPTLQAIFYPVQGQELTVRQMALLAFRDLVLLKLHLEETLCGAASVPPAVTQMLLVLQGVHESGGPSLEYYQLERLVEIVVSPYLSNVLHKRNQLLLGQYH
;
A
#
# COMPACT_ATOMS: atom_id res chain seq x y z
N MET A 1 -37.05 7.21 -19.13
CA MET A 1 -36.27 8.22 -19.88
C MET A 1 -35.40 9.14 -19.00
N PRO A 2 -35.80 9.57 -17.78
CA PRO A 2 -34.90 10.34 -16.89
C PRO A 2 -33.77 9.50 -16.28
N SER A 3 -34.02 8.21 -16.03
CA SER A 3 -33.09 7.27 -15.38
C SER A 3 -31.80 7.03 -16.18
N HIS A 4 -31.90 6.88 -17.50
CA HIS A 4 -30.73 6.64 -18.35
C HIS A 4 -29.81 7.86 -18.47
N LEU A 5 -30.35 9.08 -18.48
CA LEU A 5 -29.54 10.30 -18.51
C LEU A 5 -28.77 10.51 -17.20
N LEU A 6 -29.39 10.20 -16.06
CA LEU A 6 -28.75 10.23 -14.74
C LEU A 6 -27.67 9.15 -14.60
N GLN A 7 -27.90 7.94 -15.14
CA GLN A 7 -26.89 6.89 -15.19
C GLN A 7 -25.68 7.31 -16.04
N LEU A 8 -25.91 7.90 -17.22
CA LEU A 8 -24.83 8.41 -18.09
C LEU A 8 -24.02 9.51 -17.39
N SER A 9 -24.68 10.40 -16.64
CA SER A 9 -23.96 11.42 -15.86
C SER A 9 -23.13 10.80 -14.73
N ASN A 10 -23.66 9.82 -14.01
CA ASN A 10 -22.92 9.15 -12.94
C ASN A 10 -21.69 8.40 -13.47
N THR A 11 -21.80 7.75 -14.63
CA THR A 11 -20.67 7.10 -15.30
C THR A 11 -19.61 8.11 -15.70
N SER A 12 -19.99 9.27 -16.26
CA SER A 12 -19.02 10.30 -16.62
C SER A 12 -18.27 10.90 -15.41
N VAL A 13 -18.99 11.13 -14.31
CA VAL A 13 -18.43 11.62 -13.04
C VAL A 13 -17.46 10.59 -12.47
N TRP A 14 -17.81 9.31 -12.50
CA TRP A 14 -16.94 8.23 -12.04
C TRP A 14 -15.69 8.08 -12.89
N ASN A 15 -15.81 8.14 -14.22
CA ASN A 15 -14.66 8.07 -15.13
C ASN A 15 -13.66 9.20 -14.86
N SER A 16 -14.13 10.38 -14.45
CA SER A 16 -13.25 11.49 -14.05
C SER A 16 -12.46 11.15 -12.78
N VAL A 17 -13.10 10.54 -11.78
CA VAL A 17 -12.42 10.09 -10.55
C VAL A 17 -11.36 9.03 -10.87
N GLN A 18 -11.71 8.03 -11.69
CA GLN A 18 -10.78 7.00 -12.12
C GLN A 18 -9.57 7.58 -12.85
N SER A 19 -9.81 8.50 -13.80
CA SER A 19 -8.73 9.14 -14.57
C SER A 19 -7.77 9.91 -13.67
N ALA A 20 -8.30 10.62 -12.67
CA ALA A 20 -7.48 11.33 -11.69
C ALA A 20 -6.64 10.36 -10.85
N VAL A 21 -7.22 9.24 -10.39
CA VAL A 21 -6.48 8.22 -9.62
C VAL A 21 -5.37 7.59 -10.44
N ILE A 22 -5.64 7.22 -11.69
CA ILE A 22 -4.60 6.66 -12.59
C ILE A 22 -3.49 7.69 -12.84
N LYS A 23 -3.85 8.96 -13.05
CA LYS A 23 -2.88 10.05 -13.19
C LYS A 23 -1.97 10.15 -11.97
N VAL A 24 -2.51 10.02 -10.75
CA VAL A 24 -1.74 10.05 -9.51
C VAL A 24 -0.74 8.89 -9.43
N PHE A 25 -1.17 7.66 -9.77
CA PHE A 25 -0.25 6.51 -9.86
C PHE A 25 0.88 6.73 -10.88
N GLN A 26 0.55 7.38 -12.01
CA GLN A 26 1.53 7.78 -13.02
C GLN A 26 2.44 8.94 -12.58
N GLY A 27 2.25 9.52 -11.39
CA GLY A 27 3.08 10.60 -10.83
C GLY A 27 2.63 11.99 -11.26
N GLY A 28 1.45 12.10 -11.87
CA GLY A 28 0.85 13.38 -12.18
C GLY A 28 0.23 14.03 -10.94
N ALA A 29 0.45 15.32 -10.79
CA ALA A 29 -0.19 16.12 -9.76
C ALA A 29 -1.65 16.44 -10.11
N LEU A 30 -2.45 16.69 -9.07
CA LEU A 30 -3.78 17.28 -9.25
C LEU A 30 -3.66 18.76 -9.62
N GLN A 31 -4.50 19.20 -10.53
CA GLN A 31 -4.61 20.60 -10.94
C GLN A 31 -5.30 21.42 -9.83
N SER A 32 -5.16 22.75 -9.91
CA SER A 32 -5.85 23.66 -9.02
C SER A 32 -7.35 23.41 -9.04
N ASN A 33 -7.95 23.27 -7.84
CA ASN A 33 -9.38 22.99 -7.64
C ASN A 33 -9.87 21.59 -8.09
N GLU A 34 -9.03 20.78 -8.74
CA GLU A 34 -9.43 19.43 -9.19
C GLU A 34 -9.83 18.55 -7.99
N LEU A 35 -9.07 18.61 -6.89
CA LEU A 35 -9.38 17.88 -5.66
C LEU A 35 -10.77 18.22 -5.09
N TYR A 36 -11.16 19.50 -5.15
CA TYR A 36 -12.49 19.92 -4.70
C TYR A 36 -13.58 19.32 -5.59
N THR A 37 -13.42 19.39 -6.91
CA THR A 37 -14.36 18.80 -7.87
C THR A 37 -14.47 17.27 -7.70
N LEU A 38 -13.35 16.58 -7.48
CA LEU A 38 -13.33 15.14 -7.20
C LEU A 38 -14.06 14.81 -5.90
N ASN A 39 -13.87 15.60 -4.85
CA ASN A 39 -14.58 15.42 -3.58
C ASN A 39 -16.09 15.60 -3.73
N GLU A 40 -16.56 16.62 -4.45
CA GLU A 40 -17.99 16.79 -4.73
C GLU A 40 -18.54 15.65 -5.59
N SER A 41 -17.75 15.17 -6.55
CA SER A 41 -18.09 14.03 -7.41
C SER A 41 -18.32 12.76 -6.57
N ILE A 42 -17.43 12.48 -5.62
CA ILE A 42 -17.56 11.33 -4.72
C ILE A 42 -18.73 11.51 -3.77
N ARG A 43 -18.94 12.71 -3.19
CA ARG A 43 -20.13 12.98 -2.37
C ARG A 43 -21.44 12.79 -3.14
N TRP A 44 -21.46 13.15 -4.41
CA TRP A 44 -22.60 12.90 -5.29
C TRP A 44 -22.80 11.41 -5.49
N LEU A 45 -21.76 10.68 -5.90
CA LEU A 45 -21.83 9.23 -6.16
C LEU A 45 -22.25 8.43 -4.93
N LEU A 46 -21.81 8.82 -3.73
CA LEU A 46 -22.20 8.20 -2.46
C LEU A 46 -23.71 8.30 -2.18
N LYS A 47 -24.42 9.27 -2.75
CA LYS A 47 -25.88 9.41 -2.64
C LYS A 47 -26.65 8.57 -3.66
N THR A 48 -25.95 7.92 -4.57
CA THR A 48 -26.53 7.09 -5.65
C THR A 48 -26.31 5.61 -5.36
N GLU A 49 -26.89 4.74 -6.19
CA GLU A 49 -26.64 3.30 -6.18
C GLU A 49 -25.15 2.94 -6.35
N MET A 50 -24.34 3.84 -6.92
CA MET A 50 -22.89 3.62 -7.08
C MET A 50 -22.13 3.68 -5.75
N GLY A 51 -22.69 4.30 -4.70
CA GLY A 51 -22.01 4.55 -3.43
C GLY A 51 -21.48 3.28 -2.75
N SER A 52 -22.25 2.19 -2.78
CA SER A 52 -21.85 0.90 -2.19
C SER A 52 -20.70 0.23 -2.95
N PHE A 53 -20.47 0.59 -4.21
CA PHE A 53 -19.43 -0.01 -5.06
C PHE A 53 -18.11 0.77 -5.03
N ILE A 54 -18.09 2.00 -4.50
CA ILE A 54 -16.88 2.85 -4.53
C ILE A 54 -15.71 2.16 -3.81
N THR A 55 -15.95 1.64 -2.60
CA THR A 55 -14.92 0.98 -1.80
C THR A 55 -14.40 -0.28 -2.48
N ASP A 56 -15.30 -1.13 -2.99
CA ASP A 56 -14.96 -2.35 -3.70
C ASP A 56 -14.15 -2.06 -4.97
N TYR A 57 -14.60 -1.09 -5.78
CA TYR A 57 -13.90 -0.69 -6.99
C TYR A 57 -12.54 -0.06 -6.69
N PHE A 58 -12.43 0.73 -5.61
CA PHE A 58 -11.16 1.28 -5.16
C PHE A 58 -10.16 0.17 -4.85
N GLN A 59 -10.56 -0.83 -4.06
CA GLN A 59 -9.72 -1.97 -3.72
C GLN A 59 -9.38 -2.85 -4.93
N ASN A 60 -10.39 -3.33 -5.64
CA ASN A 60 -10.23 -4.42 -6.60
C ASN A 60 -9.81 -3.96 -8.00
N GLN A 61 -10.01 -2.68 -8.33
CA GLN A 61 -9.72 -2.17 -9.67
C GLN A 61 -8.66 -1.07 -9.64
N LEU A 62 -8.86 -0.01 -8.83
CA LEU A 62 -7.95 1.14 -8.85
C LEU A 62 -6.60 0.82 -8.22
N LEU A 63 -6.59 0.24 -7.02
CA LEU A 63 -5.35 -0.18 -6.35
C LEU A 63 -4.66 -1.30 -7.13
N THR A 64 -5.42 -2.32 -7.57
CA THR A 64 -4.87 -3.41 -8.39
C THR A 64 -4.16 -2.90 -9.63
N ARG A 65 -4.81 -2.02 -10.38
CA ARG A 65 -4.23 -1.46 -11.61
C ARG A 65 -3.01 -0.58 -11.32
N GLY A 66 -3.12 0.33 -10.36
CA GLY A 66 -2.03 1.27 -10.04
C GLY A 66 -0.79 0.59 -9.47
N LEU A 67 -0.97 -0.45 -8.65
CA LEU A 67 0.13 -1.19 -8.02
C LEU A 67 0.74 -2.26 -8.94
N SER A 68 0.01 -2.74 -9.95
CA SER A 68 0.60 -3.63 -10.97
C SER A 68 1.80 -2.97 -11.66
N ASP A 69 1.65 -1.70 -12.06
CA ASP A 69 2.74 -0.94 -12.70
C ASP A 69 3.94 -0.74 -11.75
N VAL A 70 3.69 -0.67 -10.43
CA VAL A 70 4.74 -0.58 -9.40
C VAL A 70 5.46 -1.91 -9.26
N LEU A 71 4.72 -3.02 -9.15
CA LEU A 71 5.30 -4.36 -9.08
C LEU A 71 6.17 -4.64 -10.31
N ASP A 72 5.64 -4.36 -11.50
CA ASP A 72 6.34 -4.61 -12.77
C ASP A 72 7.69 -3.87 -12.81
N GLN A 73 7.74 -2.61 -12.36
CA GLN A 73 8.99 -1.85 -12.28
C GLN A 73 10.03 -2.47 -11.33
N VAL A 74 9.60 -2.98 -10.18
CA VAL A 74 10.51 -3.62 -9.21
C VAL A 74 11.01 -4.97 -9.74
N LEU A 75 10.15 -5.74 -10.41
CA LEU A 75 10.49 -7.05 -10.99
C LEU A 75 11.51 -6.99 -12.14
N LEU A 76 11.73 -5.81 -12.75
CA LEU A 76 12.80 -5.62 -13.74
C LEU A 76 14.21 -5.69 -13.15
N HIS A 77 14.33 -5.68 -11.82
CA HIS A 77 15.59 -5.61 -11.10
C HIS A 77 15.77 -6.83 -10.18
N SER A 78 17.00 -7.14 -9.82
CA SER A 78 17.34 -8.29 -8.96
C SER A 78 18.46 -7.93 -7.96
N GLY A 79 18.56 -8.69 -6.86
CA GLY A 79 19.56 -8.45 -5.83
C GLY A 79 19.38 -7.09 -5.14
N ASP A 80 20.49 -6.44 -4.79
CA ASP A 80 20.49 -5.16 -4.07
C ASP A 80 19.78 -4.04 -4.85
N GLU A 81 19.86 -4.04 -6.18
CA GLU A 81 19.18 -3.04 -7.02
C GLU A 81 17.66 -3.15 -6.92
N GLN A 82 17.12 -4.37 -6.77
CA GLN A 82 15.69 -4.58 -6.53
C GLN A 82 15.23 -3.89 -5.24
N LEU A 83 16.05 -3.93 -4.18
CA LEU A 83 15.73 -3.29 -2.91
C LEU A 83 15.77 -1.76 -3.01
N VAL A 84 16.70 -1.21 -3.80
CA VAL A 84 16.77 0.24 -4.06
C VAL A 84 15.54 0.71 -4.83
N VAL A 85 15.16 0.02 -5.91
CA VAL A 85 13.96 0.38 -6.70
C VAL A 85 12.69 0.22 -5.86
N LEU A 86 12.61 -0.83 -5.04
CA LEU A 86 11.50 -1.01 -4.10
C LEU A 86 11.41 0.14 -3.09
N ALA A 87 12.55 0.59 -2.55
CA ALA A 87 12.61 1.76 -1.66
C ALA A 87 12.06 3.02 -2.35
N ASP A 88 12.51 3.32 -3.56
CA ASP A 88 12.08 4.50 -4.31
C ASP A 88 10.58 4.45 -4.63
N MET A 89 10.08 3.28 -5.04
CA MET A 89 8.66 3.07 -5.30
C MET A 89 7.81 3.20 -4.03
N TRP A 90 8.30 2.68 -2.91
CA TRP A 90 7.65 2.82 -1.61
C TRP A 90 7.61 4.28 -1.15
N ASP A 91 8.70 5.02 -1.24
CA ASP A 91 8.76 6.42 -0.82
C ASP A 91 7.75 7.26 -1.63
N ARG A 92 7.72 7.08 -2.96
CA ARG A 92 6.72 7.74 -3.81
C ARG A 92 5.29 7.33 -3.46
N PHE A 93 5.05 6.04 -3.25
CA PHE A 93 3.74 5.55 -2.85
C PHE A 93 3.29 6.16 -1.53
N PHE A 94 4.15 6.12 -0.50
CA PHE A 94 3.81 6.49 0.86
C PHE A 94 3.70 8.01 1.06
N THR A 95 4.51 8.80 0.35
CA THR A 95 4.59 10.26 0.54
C THR A 95 3.76 11.05 -0.47
N GLU A 96 3.51 10.53 -1.67
CA GLU A 96 2.78 11.25 -2.73
C GLU A 96 1.44 10.59 -3.06
N ILE A 97 1.45 9.31 -3.47
CA ILE A 97 0.26 8.62 -3.96
C ILE A 97 -0.75 8.45 -2.84
N LEU A 98 -0.35 7.83 -1.73
CA LEU A 98 -1.21 7.48 -0.61
C LEU A 98 -1.91 8.72 -0.02
N PRO A 99 -1.22 9.83 0.32
CA PRO A 99 -1.90 11.04 0.81
C PRO A 99 -2.86 11.63 -0.23
N THR A 100 -2.52 11.57 -1.51
CA THR A 100 -3.40 12.07 -2.58
C THR A 100 -4.66 11.21 -2.73
N LEU A 101 -4.54 9.87 -2.66
CA LEU A 101 -5.69 8.97 -2.63
C LEU A 101 -6.57 9.22 -1.40
N GLN A 102 -5.96 9.40 -0.22
CA GLN A 102 -6.69 9.77 1.00
C GLN A 102 -7.44 11.09 0.83
N ALA A 103 -6.85 12.07 0.14
CA ALA A 103 -7.48 13.36 -0.10
C ALA A 103 -8.65 13.25 -1.09
N ILE A 104 -8.49 12.49 -2.18
CA ILE A 104 -9.54 12.26 -3.18
C ILE A 104 -10.72 11.53 -2.54
N PHE A 105 -10.47 10.46 -1.80
CA PHE A 105 -11.51 9.63 -1.19
C PHE A 105 -11.91 10.05 0.22
N TYR A 106 -11.53 11.26 0.66
CA TYR A 106 -11.91 11.81 1.96
C TYR A 106 -13.41 11.71 2.29
N PRO A 107 -14.35 11.89 1.34
CA PRO A 107 -15.78 11.76 1.62
C PRO A 107 -16.24 10.33 1.93
N VAL A 108 -15.44 9.31 1.60
CA VAL A 108 -15.75 7.90 1.87
C VAL A 108 -15.39 7.59 3.33
N GLN A 109 -16.37 7.74 4.22
CA GLN A 109 -16.21 7.54 5.67
C GLN A 109 -17.11 6.40 6.17
N GLY A 110 -16.83 5.91 7.39
CA GLY A 110 -17.63 4.87 8.04
C GLY A 110 -17.50 3.47 7.42
N GLN A 111 -16.48 3.26 6.58
CA GLN A 111 -16.12 1.94 6.07
C GLN A 111 -15.38 1.13 7.15
N GLU A 112 -15.38 -0.19 7.01
CA GLU A 112 -14.61 -1.10 7.89
C GLU A 112 -13.11 -0.78 7.87
N LEU A 113 -12.58 -0.51 6.67
CA LEU A 113 -11.20 -0.08 6.45
C LEU A 113 -11.14 1.34 5.92
N THR A 114 -10.21 2.13 6.46
CA THR A 114 -9.89 3.45 5.91
C THR A 114 -9.21 3.33 4.56
N VAL A 115 -9.28 4.38 3.72
CA VAL A 115 -8.55 4.48 2.43
C VAL A 115 -7.06 4.15 2.61
N ARG A 116 -6.49 4.59 3.73
CA ARG A 116 -5.10 4.31 4.09
C ARG A 116 -4.86 2.82 4.30
N GLN A 117 -5.67 2.17 5.13
CA GLN A 117 -5.52 0.74 5.42
C GLN A 117 -5.70 -0.10 4.15
N MET A 118 -6.72 0.20 3.34
CA MET A 118 -6.95 -0.47 2.06
C MET A 118 -5.73 -0.37 1.13
N ALA A 119 -5.17 0.84 0.98
CA ALA A 119 -4.01 1.06 0.12
C ALA A 119 -2.74 0.38 0.65
N LEU A 120 -2.50 0.39 1.97
CA LEU A 120 -1.36 -0.28 2.59
C LEU A 120 -1.47 -1.81 2.49
N LEU A 121 -2.65 -2.38 2.74
CA LEU A 121 -2.90 -3.81 2.55
C LEU A 121 -2.71 -4.21 1.08
N ALA A 122 -3.22 -3.41 0.14
CA ALA A 122 -3.01 -3.68 -1.28
C ALA A 122 -1.52 -3.62 -1.66
N PHE A 123 -0.74 -2.67 -1.12
CA PHE A 123 0.71 -2.64 -1.36
C PHE A 123 1.40 -3.89 -0.81
N ARG A 124 1.05 -4.32 0.41
CA ARG A 124 1.52 -5.58 1.02
C ARG A 124 1.27 -6.77 0.09
N ASP A 125 0.02 -6.95 -0.33
CA ASP A 125 -0.42 -8.18 -1.00
C ASP A 125 -0.07 -8.23 -2.49
N LEU A 126 -0.15 -7.08 -3.16
CA LEU A 126 0.02 -6.99 -4.60
C LEU A 126 1.45 -6.66 -5.01
N VAL A 127 2.25 -6.03 -4.14
CA VAL A 127 3.65 -5.68 -4.45
C VAL A 127 4.59 -6.51 -3.58
N LEU A 128 4.64 -6.24 -2.28
CA LEU A 128 5.67 -6.77 -1.40
C LEU A 128 5.71 -8.31 -1.40
N LEU A 129 4.57 -8.96 -1.15
CA LEU A 129 4.49 -10.42 -1.05
C LEU A 129 4.65 -11.14 -2.39
N LYS A 130 4.63 -10.41 -3.52
CA LYS A 130 4.90 -10.96 -4.86
C LYS A 130 6.38 -10.98 -5.23
N LEU A 131 7.23 -10.25 -4.51
CA LEU A 131 8.65 -10.09 -4.83
C LEU A 131 9.56 -11.19 -4.25
N HIS A 132 9.05 -12.11 -3.42
CA HIS A 132 9.82 -13.20 -2.79
C HIS A 132 11.16 -12.74 -2.16
N LEU A 133 11.14 -11.63 -1.41
CA LEU A 133 12.34 -10.91 -0.96
C LEU A 133 13.18 -11.60 0.13
N GLU A 134 12.79 -12.76 0.65
CA GLU A 134 13.50 -13.42 1.76
C GLU A 134 14.99 -13.65 1.43
N GLU A 135 15.29 -14.19 0.25
CA GLU A 135 16.66 -14.45 -0.19
C GLU A 135 17.42 -13.15 -0.48
N THR A 136 16.76 -12.20 -1.15
CA THR A 136 17.33 -10.89 -1.47
C THR A 136 17.73 -10.13 -0.21
N LEU A 137 16.88 -10.12 0.82
CA LEU A 137 17.16 -9.44 2.10
C LEU A 137 18.25 -10.15 2.91
N CYS A 138 18.29 -11.48 2.91
CA CYS A 138 19.35 -12.23 3.61
C CYS A 138 20.73 -12.03 2.98
N GLY A 139 20.79 -11.90 1.65
CA GLY A 139 22.03 -11.72 0.89
C GLY A 139 22.47 -10.27 0.69
N ALA A 140 21.64 -9.30 1.07
CA ALA A 140 21.88 -7.89 0.77
C ALA A 140 23.09 -7.33 1.51
N ALA A 141 23.90 -6.51 0.82
CA ALA A 141 25.00 -5.80 1.46
C ALA A 141 24.50 -4.76 2.47
N SER A 142 23.35 -4.14 2.19
CA SER A 142 22.66 -3.21 3.08
C SER A 142 21.19 -3.12 2.69
N VAL A 143 20.29 -3.06 3.69
CA VAL A 143 18.86 -2.85 3.46
C VAL A 143 18.56 -1.35 3.46
N PRO A 144 17.98 -0.77 2.38
CA PRO A 144 17.63 0.64 2.35
C PRO A 144 16.69 1.03 3.52
N PRO A 145 16.88 2.19 4.18
CA PRO A 145 16.04 2.60 5.31
C PRO A 145 14.53 2.64 5.01
N ALA A 146 14.17 3.02 3.78
CA ALA A 146 12.79 3.04 3.32
C ALA A 146 12.16 1.62 3.30
N VAL A 147 12.92 0.57 2.97
CA VAL A 147 12.44 -0.82 3.02
C VAL A 147 12.17 -1.24 4.46
N THR A 148 13.06 -0.90 5.40
CA THR A 148 12.83 -1.15 6.83
C THR A 148 11.58 -0.42 7.33
N GLN A 149 11.43 0.86 6.97
CA GLN A 149 10.26 1.66 7.33
C GLN A 149 8.98 1.09 6.73
N MET A 150 9.02 0.65 5.46
CA MET A 150 7.90 0.00 4.78
C MET A 150 7.43 -1.23 5.54
N LEU A 151 8.33 -2.16 5.86
CA LEU A 151 7.99 -3.40 6.56
C LEU A 151 7.33 -3.10 7.91
N LEU A 152 7.87 -2.15 8.69
CA LEU A 152 7.32 -1.73 9.98
C LEU A 152 5.94 -1.07 9.84
N VAL A 153 5.74 -0.23 8.83
CA VAL A 153 4.44 0.40 8.56
C VAL A 153 3.41 -0.65 8.18
N LEU A 154 3.75 -1.57 7.27
CA LEU A 154 2.84 -2.60 6.81
C LEU A 154 2.48 -3.59 7.93
N GLN A 155 3.43 -3.89 8.83
CA GLN A 155 3.19 -4.76 9.98
C GLN A 155 2.12 -4.19 10.92
N GLY A 156 2.04 -2.86 11.05
CA GLY A 156 1.03 -2.19 11.87
C GLY A 156 -0.39 -2.17 11.26
N VAL A 157 -0.59 -2.73 10.07
CA VAL A 157 -1.89 -2.77 9.39
C VAL A 157 -2.47 -4.17 9.46
N HIS A 158 -3.59 -4.30 10.17
CA HIS A 158 -4.26 -5.59 10.40
C HIS A 158 -5.59 -5.68 9.66
N GLU A 159 -5.91 -6.90 9.22
CA GLU A 159 -7.22 -7.29 8.72
C GLU A 159 -8.15 -7.61 9.91
N SER A 160 -9.46 -7.45 9.72
CA SER A 160 -10.46 -7.69 10.77
C SER A 160 -10.62 -9.16 11.16
N GLY A 161 -10.12 -10.10 10.34
CA GLY A 161 -10.29 -11.55 10.49
C GLY A 161 -9.22 -12.28 11.33
N GLY A 162 -8.30 -11.56 11.98
CA GLY A 162 -7.15 -12.18 12.66
C GLY A 162 -5.94 -12.40 11.72
N PRO A 163 -4.85 -13.04 12.20
CA PRO A 163 -3.62 -13.15 11.44
C PRO A 163 -3.77 -14.09 10.23
N SER A 164 -3.65 -13.50 9.03
CA SER A 164 -3.69 -14.15 7.72
C SER A 164 -2.33 -14.76 7.34
N LEU A 165 -2.29 -15.60 6.29
CA LEU A 165 -1.03 -16.18 5.78
C LEU A 165 -0.08 -15.08 5.30
N GLU A 166 -0.65 -14.08 4.63
CA GLU A 166 0.00 -12.87 4.14
C GLU A 166 0.66 -12.10 5.30
N TYR A 167 -0.04 -11.99 6.43
CA TYR A 167 0.50 -11.37 7.64
C TYR A 167 1.70 -12.16 8.20
N TYR A 168 1.64 -13.49 8.27
CA TYR A 168 2.78 -14.30 8.72
C TYR A 168 3.99 -14.22 7.78
N GLN A 169 3.76 -14.12 6.47
CA GLN A 169 4.85 -13.90 5.50
C GLN A 169 5.52 -12.55 5.73
N LEU A 170 4.73 -11.51 5.98
CA LEU A 170 5.26 -10.19 6.34
C LEU A 170 6.09 -10.24 7.62
N GLU A 171 5.64 -10.96 8.66
CA GLU A 171 6.40 -11.10 9.91
C GLU A 171 7.79 -11.71 9.70
N ARG A 172 7.94 -12.68 8.79
CA ARG A 172 9.25 -13.26 8.46
C ARG A 172 10.19 -12.24 7.82
N LEU A 173 9.67 -11.42 6.90
CA LEU A 173 10.45 -10.35 6.27
C LEU A 173 10.90 -9.30 7.30
N VAL A 174 10.00 -8.94 8.23
CA VAL A 174 10.31 -8.02 9.34
C VAL A 174 11.38 -8.62 10.24
N GLU A 175 11.30 -9.91 10.57
CA GLU A 175 12.31 -10.60 11.39
C GLU A 175 13.70 -10.50 10.78
N ILE A 176 13.85 -10.71 9.47
CA ILE A 176 15.14 -10.60 8.75
C ILE A 176 15.73 -9.20 8.91
N VAL A 177 14.93 -8.15 8.70
CA VAL A 177 15.41 -6.76 8.64
C VAL A 177 15.58 -6.13 10.03
N VAL A 178 14.71 -6.48 10.97
CA VAL A 178 14.60 -5.83 12.28
C VAL A 178 15.19 -6.68 13.42
N SER A 179 15.58 -7.94 13.16
CA SER A 179 16.39 -8.80 14.05
C SER A 179 17.49 -8.06 14.85
N PRO A 180 18.32 -7.16 14.26
CA PRO A 180 19.31 -6.41 15.03
C PRO A 180 18.72 -5.51 16.14
N TYR A 181 17.43 -5.16 16.08
CA TYR A 181 16.72 -4.32 17.04
C TYR A 181 15.68 -5.08 17.89
N LEU A 182 15.27 -6.30 17.47
CA LEU A 182 14.35 -7.17 18.21
C LEU A 182 15.06 -8.23 19.06
N SER A 183 16.39 -8.38 18.92
CA SER A 183 17.17 -9.24 19.80
C SER A 183 17.19 -8.66 21.22
N ASN A 184 16.23 -9.13 22.02
CA ASN A 184 16.24 -8.98 23.47
C ASN A 184 17.62 -9.39 24.01
N VAL A 185 18.19 -8.54 24.88
CA VAL A 185 19.43 -8.72 25.68
C VAL A 185 19.50 -10.09 26.41
N LEU A 186 18.41 -10.86 26.42
CA LEU A 186 18.32 -12.23 26.92
C LEU A 186 19.18 -13.25 26.15
N HIS A 187 19.38 -13.10 24.83
CA HIS A 187 20.22 -14.06 24.08
C HIS A 187 21.72 -13.86 24.36
N LYS A 188 22.15 -12.61 24.61
CA LYS A 188 23.52 -12.30 25.04
C LYS A 188 23.83 -12.78 26.45
N ARG A 189 22.83 -12.85 27.35
CA ARG A 189 23.01 -13.35 28.72
C ARG A 189 23.24 -14.87 28.77
N ASN A 190 22.62 -15.63 27.87
CA ASN A 190 22.83 -17.09 27.80
C ASN A 190 24.15 -17.47 27.14
N GLN A 191 24.63 -16.72 26.15
CA GLN A 191 25.98 -16.96 25.59
C GLN A 191 27.11 -16.55 26.56
N LEU A 192 26.93 -15.50 27.36
CA LEU A 192 27.90 -15.12 28.38
C LEU A 192 27.95 -16.08 29.58
N LEU A 193 26.86 -16.78 29.89
CA LEU A 193 26.82 -17.80 30.95
C LEU A 193 27.35 -19.16 30.49
N LEU A 194 27.20 -19.50 29.20
CA LEU A 194 27.73 -20.74 28.63
C LEU A 194 29.22 -20.63 28.23
N GLY A 195 29.75 -19.42 28.02
CA GLY A 195 31.17 -19.17 27.76
C GLY A 195 32.07 -19.11 29.00
N GLN A 196 31.53 -19.29 30.21
CA GLN A 196 32.31 -19.35 31.47
C GLN A 196 32.55 -20.78 31.99
N TYR A 197 32.12 -21.80 31.23
CA TYR A 197 32.33 -23.21 31.55
C TYR A 197 33.29 -23.91 30.57
N HIS A 198 34.37 -23.21 30.19
CA HIS A 198 35.56 -23.81 29.58
C HIS A 198 36.82 -23.17 30.14
#